data_AF-A0A496U4Y3-F1
#
_entry.id   AF-A0A496U4Y3-F1
#
_cell.length_a   1.000
_cell.length_b   1.000
_cell.length_c   1.000
_cell.angle_alpha   90.00
_cell.angle_beta   90.00
_cell.angle_gamma   90.00
#
_symmetry.space_group_name_H-M   'P 1'
#
loop_
_entity.id
_entity.type
_entity.pdbx_description
1 polymer ?
#
loop_
_entity_poly.entity_id
_entity_poly.type
_entity_poly.pdbx_seq_one_letter_code
_entity_poly.pdbx_strand_id
1 'polypeptide(L)'
;MRRGFTLIELAIVLILVGIVIAVTLPLVFTTFQQKKIAQTEEELKDMKDLIITYYTVNDSLPAAGSGYSVPYQALQIPQKYTRDPIRGIPFLYYADRGNPSDSIYVDGTSIGSIGAVLISAGVNGKFDGENATPSDGRFQSQGSGDFDDILVYISELELTATGAGGGGTTCTSFTLVLTNRSSANIWIKSVPSTTINCTRIRRNRTSTFTNIPPGDEIYIFNSSTLCSWGIAELYKFSLSSVNQGNDCKVCVIWNGVSISADTCVSP
;
A
#
# COMPACT_ATOMS: atom_id res chain seq x y z
N MET A 1 -13.93 -59.07 5.47
CA MET A 1 -12.60 -59.06 4.81
C MET A 1 -12.43 -57.71 4.12
N ARG A 2 -11.51 -56.86 4.59
CA ARG A 2 -11.18 -55.60 3.90
C ARG A 2 -10.36 -55.95 2.66
N ARG A 3 -10.85 -55.63 1.47
CA ARG A 3 -10.07 -55.75 0.23
C ARG A 3 -8.98 -54.68 0.30
N GLY A 4 -7.71 -55.11 0.40
CA GLY A 4 -6.56 -54.21 0.31
C GLY A 4 -6.38 -53.74 -1.13
N PHE A 5 -5.87 -52.52 -1.29
CA PHE A 5 -5.49 -51.98 -2.60
C PHE A 5 -4.49 -52.88 -3.31
N THR A 6 -4.66 -53.05 -4.62
CA THR A 6 -3.74 -53.84 -5.44
C THR A 6 -2.45 -53.03 -5.73
N LEU A 7 -1.32 -53.73 -5.92
CA LEU A 7 -0.06 -53.09 -6.31
C LEU A 7 -0.19 -52.32 -7.63
N ILE A 8 -1.00 -52.83 -8.56
CA ILE A 8 -1.21 -52.19 -9.86
C ILE A 8 -2.05 -50.91 -9.74
N GLU A 9 -3.06 -50.86 -8.86
CA GLU A 9 -3.80 -49.62 -8.59
C GLU A 9 -2.89 -48.55 -8.01
N LEU A 10 -2.02 -48.90 -7.06
CA LEU A 10 -1.07 -47.95 -6.50
C LEU A 10 -0.09 -47.44 -7.57
N ALA A 11 0.42 -48.34 -8.42
CA ALA A 11 1.36 -47.98 -9.47
C ALA A 11 0.75 -47.01 -10.50
N ILE A 12 -0.49 -47.28 -10.96
CA ILE A 12 -1.18 -46.40 -11.92
C ILE A 12 -1.45 -45.04 -11.28
N VAL A 13 -1.90 -44.98 -10.03
CA VAL A 13 -2.13 -43.71 -9.32
C VAL A 13 -0.86 -42.88 -9.22
N LEU A 14 0.28 -43.49 -8.90
CA LEU A 14 1.56 -42.78 -8.82
C LEU A 14 2.01 -42.24 -10.18
N ILE A 15 1.81 -43.00 -11.26
CA ILE A 15 2.09 -42.53 -12.63
C ILE A 15 1.22 -41.32 -12.96
N LEU A 16 -0.08 -41.39 -12.69
CA LEU A 16 -1.01 -40.29 -12.96
C LEU A 16 -0.66 -39.03 -12.14
N VAL A 17 -0.37 -39.18 -10.85
CA VAL A 17 0.06 -38.06 -10.00
C VAL A 17 1.37 -37.46 -10.50
N GLY A 18 2.33 -38.28 -10.92
CA GLY A 18 3.59 -37.81 -11.50
C GLY A 18 3.39 -36.95 -12.76
N ILE A 19 2.49 -37.37 -13.65
CA ILE A 19 2.15 -36.60 -14.86
C ILE A 19 1.50 -35.27 -14.49
N VAL A 20 0.55 -35.25 -13.54
CA VAL A 20 -0.11 -34.01 -13.11
C VAL A 20 0.90 -33.03 -12.48
N ILE A 21 1.79 -33.50 -11.61
CA ILE A 21 2.81 -32.65 -10.96
C ILE A 21 3.74 -32.06 -12.02
N ALA A 22 4.19 -32.86 -12.99
CA ALA A 22 5.11 -32.40 -14.04
C ALA A 22 4.53 -31.24 -14.86
N VAL A 23 3.22 -31.23 -15.12
CA VAL A 23 2.58 -30.16 -15.91
C VAL A 23 2.22 -28.94 -15.06
N THR A 24 1.89 -29.13 -13.77
CA THR A 24 1.35 -28.05 -12.92
C THR A 24 2.41 -27.16 -12.27
N LEU A 25 3.59 -27.69 -11.94
CA LEU A 25 4.66 -26.93 -11.28
C LEU A 25 5.09 -25.62 -11.98
N PRO A 26 5.36 -25.58 -13.31
CA PRO A 26 5.84 -24.35 -13.95
C PRO A 26 4.82 -23.21 -13.86
N LEU A 27 3.52 -23.52 -13.97
CA LEU A 27 2.44 -22.54 -13.85
C LEU A 27 2.35 -21.95 -12.42
N VAL A 28 2.62 -22.78 -11.42
CA VAL A 28 2.60 -22.34 -10.02
C VAL A 28 3.72 -21.32 -9.77
N PHE A 29 4.92 -21.53 -10.32
CA PHE A 29 6.02 -20.58 -10.14
C PHE A 29 5.77 -19.22 -10.79
N THR A 30 5.23 -19.19 -12.01
CA THR A 30 4.91 -17.93 -12.69
C THR A 30 3.79 -17.17 -11.99
N THR A 31 2.76 -17.87 -11.50
CA THR A 31 1.68 -17.22 -10.74
C THR A 31 2.14 -16.65 -9.41
N PHE A 32 3.06 -17.31 -8.70
CA PHE A 32 3.66 -16.74 -7.49
C PHE A 32 4.50 -15.50 -7.77
N GLN A 33 5.27 -15.49 -8.87
CA GLN A 33 6.02 -14.30 -9.28
C GLN A 33 5.10 -13.13 -9.63
N GLN A 34 4.06 -13.37 -10.42
CA GLN A 34 3.07 -12.33 -10.77
C GLN A 34 2.36 -11.77 -9.53
N LYS A 35 2.05 -12.60 -8.54
CA LYS A 35 1.51 -12.13 -7.25
C LYS A 35 2.48 -11.22 -6.50
N LYS A 36 3.77 -11.57 -6.49
CA LYS A 36 4.80 -10.74 -5.85
C LYS A 36 4.99 -9.41 -6.58
N ILE A 37 4.96 -9.40 -7.91
CA ILE A 37 5.01 -8.18 -8.73
C ILE A 37 3.81 -7.28 -8.38
N ALA A 38 2.59 -7.83 -8.41
CA ALA A 38 1.38 -7.07 -8.07
C ALA A 38 1.42 -6.52 -6.64
N GLN A 39 1.90 -7.31 -5.67
CA GLN A 39 2.09 -6.84 -4.29
C GLN A 39 3.13 -5.72 -4.21
N THR A 40 4.20 -5.80 -5.00
CA THR A 40 5.24 -4.75 -5.05
C THR A 40 4.69 -3.45 -5.61
N GLU A 41 3.88 -3.51 -6.66
CA GLU A 41 3.19 -2.33 -7.23
C GLU A 41 2.23 -1.68 -6.22
N GLU A 42 1.52 -2.49 -5.43
CA GLU A 42 0.62 -2.03 -4.38
C GLU A 42 1.42 -1.35 -3.24
N GLU A 43 2.48 -1.98 -2.75
CA GLU A 43 3.35 -1.42 -1.71
C GLU A 43 4.03 -0.11 -2.16
N LEU A 44 4.44 -0.01 -3.43
CA LEU A 44 4.99 1.23 -4.01
C LEU A 44 3.94 2.36 -4.05
N LYS A 45 2.68 2.05 -4.37
CA LYS A 45 1.57 3.02 -4.36
C LYS A 45 1.25 3.48 -2.95
N ASP A 46 1.17 2.55 -2.00
CA ASP A 46 0.94 2.87 -0.58
C ASP A 46 2.05 3.77 -0.03
N MET A 47 3.32 3.47 -0.33
CA MET A 47 4.44 4.34 0.05
C MET A 47 4.38 5.71 -0.62
N LYS A 48 3.94 5.77 -1.89
CA LYS A 48 3.72 7.05 -2.58
C LYS A 48 2.69 7.92 -1.86
N ASP A 49 1.56 7.35 -1.47
CA ASP A 49 0.52 8.07 -0.72
C ASP A 49 1.02 8.56 0.64
N LEU A 50 1.87 7.77 1.31
CA LEU A 50 2.51 8.17 2.56
C LEU A 50 3.52 9.30 2.37
N ILE A 51 4.29 9.32 1.27
CA ILE A 51 5.23 10.42 0.96
C ILE A 51 4.46 11.70 0.65
N ILE A 52 3.37 11.62 -0.13
CA ILE A 52 2.50 12.76 -0.39
C ILE A 52 1.92 13.28 0.93
N THR A 53 1.43 12.40 1.80
CA THR A 53 0.93 12.77 3.13
C THR A 53 2.04 13.39 4.00
N TYR A 54 3.27 12.89 3.94
CA TYR A 54 4.39 13.50 4.65
C TYR A 54 4.64 14.92 4.14
N TYR A 55 4.66 15.12 2.82
CA TYR A 55 4.86 16.41 2.21
C TYR A 55 3.77 17.43 2.59
N THR A 56 2.50 17.02 2.62
CA THR A 56 1.40 17.92 3.00
C THR A 56 1.49 18.38 4.47
N VAL A 57 2.14 17.60 5.34
CA VAL A 57 2.34 17.96 6.76
C VAL A 57 3.61 18.77 6.98
N ASN A 58 4.69 18.46 6.25
CA ASN A 58 6.02 18.99 6.54
C ASN A 58 6.53 20.02 5.52
N ASP A 59 5.75 20.30 4.46
CA ASP A 59 6.10 21.19 3.35
C ASP A 59 7.47 20.85 2.72
N SER A 60 7.86 19.58 2.83
CA SER A 60 9.14 19.06 2.40
C SER A 60 9.05 17.55 2.24
N LEU A 61 9.76 17.01 1.25
CA LEU A 61 9.86 15.57 1.06
C LEU A 61 10.77 14.98 2.14
N PRO A 62 10.49 13.75 2.62
CA PRO A 62 11.33 13.13 3.64
C PRO A 62 12.73 12.89 3.08
N ALA A 63 13.77 13.12 3.88
CA ALA A 63 15.13 12.87 3.44
C ALA A 63 15.38 11.36 3.29
N ALA A 64 15.93 10.94 2.15
CA ALA A 64 16.33 9.55 1.94
C ALA A 64 17.31 9.07 3.03
N GLY A 65 17.18 7.79 3.41
CA GLY A 65 18.17 7.15 4.27
C GLY A 65 19.47 6.84 3.52
N SER A 66 20.41 6.20 4.23
CA SER A 66 21.72 5.84 3.66
C SER A 66 21.56 4.96 2.41
N GLY A 67 22.23 5.33 1.32
CA GLY A 67 22.19 4.57 0.07
C GLY A 67 20.82 4.62 -0.62
N TYR A 68 20.11 5.75 -0.53
CA TYR A 68 18.79 5.96 -1.11
C TYR A 68 17.72 5.02 -0.53
N SER A 69 17.87 4.58 0.72
CA SER A 69 16.85 3.75 1.35
C SER A 69 15.58 4.56 1.67
N VAL A 70 14.42 3.92 1.54
CA VAL A 70 13.13 4.49 1.98
C VAL A 70 13.20 4.98 3.44
N PRO A 71 12.77 6.22 3.73
CA PRO A 71 12.85 6.83 5.06
C PRO A 71 11.75 6.32 6.01
N TYR A 72 11.86 5.06 6.42
CA TYR A 72 10.80 4.34 7.13
C TYR A 72 10.41 4.97 8.48
N GLN A 73 11.33 5.61 9.21
CA GLN A 73 10.98 6.33 10.44
C GLN A 73 10.14 7.58 10.17
N ALA A 74 10.47 8.33 9.11
CA ALA A 74 9.74 9.54 8.73
C ALA A 74 8.34 9.19 8.22
N LEU A 75 8.23 8.10 7.45
CA LEU A 75 6.96 7.57 6.94
C LEU A 75 6.18 6.72 7.96
N GLN A 76 6.76 6.47 9.14
CA GLN A 76 6.18 5.64 10.21
C GLN A 76 5.80 4.22 9.76
N ILE A 77 6.54 3.66 8.79
CA ILE A 77 6.33 2.28 8.32
C ILE A 77 7.33 1.30 8.94
N PRO A 78 6.93 0.05 9.21
CA PRO A 78 7.87 -0.98 9.63
C PRO A 78 8.97 -1.24 8.58
N GLN A 79 10.22 -1.42 9.02
CA GLN A 79 11.39 -1.62 8.14
C GLN A 79 11.24 -2.80 7.17
N LYS A 80 10.41 -3.80 7.47
CA LYS A 80 10.15 -4.92 6.54
C LYS A 80 9.49 -4.47 5.22
N TYR A 81 8.77 -3.34 5.23
CA TYR A 81 8.11 -2.78 4.05
C TYR A 81 9.02 -1.89 3.21
N THR A 82 10.31 -1.77 3.56
CA THR A 82 11.30 -1.08 2.73
C THR A 82 11.99 -2.01 1.74
N ARG A 83 11.49 -3.24 1.57
CA ARG A 83 12.08 -4.28 0.72
C ARG A 83 10.99 -4.88 -0.14
N ASP A 84 11.31 -5.13 -1.40
CA ASP A 84 10.33 -5.69 -2.33
C ASP A 84 9.90 -7.12 -1.92
N PRO A 85 8.65 -7.51 -2.15
CA PRO A 85 8.17 -8.88 -1.98
C PRO A 85 8.77 -9.91 -2.96
N ILE A 86 9.41 -9.48 -4.05
CA ILE A 86 9.88 -10.32 -5.15
C ILE A 86 11.12 -11.11 -4.71
N ARG A 87 12.17 -10.39 -4.33
CA ARG A 87 13.51 -10.83 -3.94
C ARG A 87 13.97 -10.29 -2.58
N GLY A 88 13.27 -9.32 -2.00
CA GLY A 88 13.68 -8.72 -0.72
C GLY A 88 14.79 -7.69 -0.89
N ILE A 89 15.01 -7.17 -2.11
CA ILE A 89 15.94 -6.08 -2.35
C ILE A 89 15.30 -4.80 -1.79
N PRO A 90 16.07 -3.92 -1.12
CA PRO A 90 15.53 -2.65 -0.65
C PRO A 90 14.99 -1.82 -1.81
N PHE A 91 13.82 -1.21 -1.61
CA PHE A 91 13.36 -0.16 -2.50
C PHE A 91 14.34 1.01 -2.47
N LEU A 92 14.61 1.61 -3.63
CA LEU A 92 15.29 2.90 -3.70
C LEU A 92 14.26 4.02 -3.61
N TYR A 93 14.64 5.07 -2.90
CA TYR A 93 13.92 6.30 -2.73
C TYR A 93 14.85 7.46 -3.04
N TYR A 94 14.48 8.24 -4.05
CA TYR A 94 15.18 9.46 -4.43
C TYR A 94 14.18 10.62 -4.37
N ALA A 95 14.60 11.76 -3.84
CA ALA A 95 13.76 12.94 -3.74
C ALA A 95 14.57 14.21 -4.00
N ASP A 96 13.97 15.09 -4.79
CA ASP A 96 14.47 16.44 -5.02
C ASP A 96 14.18 17.29 -3.78
N ARG A 97 15.15 18.12 -3.40
CA ARG A 97 15.07 19.02 -2.24
C ARG A 97 14.65 20.45 -2.61
N GLY A 98 14.17 20.67 -3.83
CA GLY A 98 13.66 21.98 -4.25
C GLY A 98 14.73 22.89 -4.88
N ASN A 99 15.85 22.32 -5.34
CA ASN A 99 16.83 23.07 -6.12
C ASN A 99 16.52 22.88 -7.61
N PRO A 100 16.33 23.94 -8.41
CA PRO A 100 16.02 23.80 -9.84
C PRO A 100 17.15 23.17 -10.68
N SER A 101 18.32 22.89 -10.08
CA SER A 101 19.42 22.12 -10.68
C SER A 101 19.41 20.63 -10.31
N ASP A 102 18.54 20.20 -9.38
CA ASP A 102 18.38 18.81 -8.92
C ASP A 102 17.12 18.14 -9.51
N SER A 103 16.53 18.75 -10.55
CA SER A 103 15.27 18.29 -11.15
C SER A 103 15.34 16.83 -11.58
N ILE A 104 14.42 16.02 -11.06
CA ILE A 104 14.32 14.60 -11.40
C ILE A 104 13.68 14.42 -12.77
N TYR A 105 14.21 13.47 -13.53
CA TYR A 105 13.67 13.04 -14.82
C TYR A 105 13.20 11.59 -14.77
N VAL A 106 11.99 11.33 -15.25
CA VAL A 106 11.47 9.99 -15.50
C VAL A 106 11.15 9.88 -16.99
N ASP A 107 11.72 8.87 -17.65
CA ASP A 107 11.56 8.64 -19.10
C ASP A 107 11.91 9.89 -19.94
N GLY A 108 12.95 10.60 -19.52
CA GLY A 108 13.40 11.86 -20.16
C GLY A 108 12.54 13.09 -19.87
N THR A 109 11.45 12.95 -19.11
CA THR A 109 10.53 14.05 -18.76
C THR A 109 10.80 14.52 -17.33
N SER A 110 10.94 15.83 -17.12
CA SER A 110 11.06 16.37 -15.76
C SER A 110 9.75 16.20 -15.01
N ILE A 111 9.82 15.75 -13.76
CA ILE A 111 8.65 15.63 -12.87
C ILE A 111 8.39 16.91 -12.05
N GLY A 112 9.13 17.99 -12.30
CA GLY A 112 9.04 19.28 -11.61
C GLY A 112 10.28 19.62 -10.78
N SER A 113 10.22 20.75 -10.07
CA SER A 113 11.30 21.26 -9.20
C SER A 113 11.32 20.60 -7.81
N ILE A 114 10.25 19.87 -7.48
CA ILE A 114 10.10 19.07 -6.26
C ILE A 114 9.40 17.79 -6.69
N GLY A 115 9.99 16.64 -6.37
CA GLY A 115 9.43 15.34 -6.74
C GLY A 115 10.20 14.20 -6.10
N ALA A 116 9.64 13.00 -6.19
CA ALA A 116 10.27 11.81 -5.65
C ALA A 116 10.03 10.59 -6.55
N VAL A 117 10.93 9.61 -6.44
CA VAL A 117 10.90 8.36 -7.16
C VAL A 117 11.10 7.21 -6.18
N LEU A 118 10.30 6.16 -6.33
CA LEU A 118 10.40 4.89 -5.65
C LEU A 118 10.63 3.78 -6.68
N ILE A 119 11.59 2.89 -6.42
CA ILE A 119 12.02 1.87 -7.39
C ILE A 119 12.21 0.52 -6.71
N SER A 120 11.69 -0.53 -7.35
CA SER A 120 12.01 -1.93 -7.08
C SER A 120 12.93 -2.48 -8.16
N ALA A 121 13.90 -3.31 -7.78
CA ALA A 121 14.87 -3.98 -8.68
C ALA A 121 14.27 -5.17 -9.47
N GLY A 122 12.94 -5.29 -9.50
CA GLY A 122 12.25 -6.25 -10.34
C GLY A 122 12.50 -7.73 -10.05
N VAL A 123 12.18 -8.56 -11.03
CA VAL A 123 12.32 -10.02 -10.96
C VAL A 123 13.77 -10.44 -11.10
N ASN A 124 14.64 -9.66 -11.73
CA ASN A 124 16.04 -9.98 -11.96
C ASN A 124 16.93 -9.52 -10.78
N GLY A 125 16.39 -8.74 -9.84
CA GLY A 125 17.03 -8.30 -8.60
C GLY A 125 18.16 -7.31 -8.81
N LYS A 126 18.20 -6.64 -9.96
CA LYS A 126 19.15 -5.61 -10.33
C LYS A 126 18.36 -4.40 -10.81
N PHE A 127 18.81 -3.22 -10.43
CA PHE A 127 18.33 -2.00 -11.07
C PHE A 127 18.92 -1.91 -12.47
N ASP A 128 18.08 -1.63 -13.46
CA ASP A 128 18.42 -1.64 -14.88
C ASP A 128 18.31 -0.25 -15.52
N GLY A 129 19.07 -0.04 -16.60
CA GLY A 129 19.10 1.24 -17.31
C GLY A 129 19.47 2.40 -16.39
N GLU A 130 18.76 3.52 -16.51
CA GLU A 130 18.97 4.72 -15.69
C GLU A 130 18.71 4.46 -14.18
N ASN A 131 17.91 3.46 -13.82
CA ASN A 131 17.61 3.17 -12.41
C ASN A 131 18.82 2.60 -11.65
N ALA A 132 19.85 2.14 -12.36
CA ALA A 132 21.10 1.68 -11.77
C ALA A 132 21.98 2.82 -11.24
N THR A 133 21.75 4.06 -11.66
CA THR A 133 22.58 5.24 -11.36
C THR A 133 21.79 6.36 -10.69
N PRO A 134 21.12 6.12 -9.54
CA PRO A 134 20.19 7.08 -8.92
C PRO A 134 20.78 8.47 -8.57
N SER A 135 22.11 8.62 -8.59
CA SER A 135 22.80 9.88 -8.32
C SER A 135 22.72 10.92 -9.44
N ASP A 136 22.39 10.54 -10.67
CA ASP A 136 22.27 11.47 -11.80
C ASP A 136 20.88 12.11 -11.93
N GLY A 137 19.94 11.71 -11.07
CA GLY A 137 18.56 12.20 -11.07
C GLY A 137 17.72 11.73 -12.25
N ARG A 138 18.18 10.73 -13.01
CA ARG A 138 17.49 10.16 -14.16
C ARG A 138 16.99 8.76 -13.83
N PHE A 139 15.75 8.53 -14.23
CA PHE A 139 15.07 7.26 -14.00
C PHE A 139 14.22 6.91 -15.21
N GLN A 140 13.85 5.63 -15.32
CA GLN A 140 13.00 5.15 -16.40
C GLN A 140 11.99 4.13 -15.87
N SER A 141 10.76 4.22 -16.37
CA SER A 141 9.68 3.27 -16.05
C SER A 141 9.62 2.12 -17.05
N GLN A 142 10.32 2.23 -18.17
CA GLN A 142 10.38 1.25 -19.25
C GLN A 142 11.80 1.13 -19.79
N GLY A 143 12.12 -0.03 -20.35
CA GLY A 143 13.43 -0.30 -20.92
C GLY A 143 13.41 -1.48 -21.88
N SER A 144 14.59 -1.95 -22.26
CA SER A 144 14.76 -3.09 -23.18
C SER A 144 15.64 -4.16 -22.54
N GLY A 145 15.63 -5.38 -23.11
CA GLY A 145 16.41 -6.50 -22.58
C GLY A 145 15.81 -7.03 -21.28
N ASP A 146 16.61 -7.05 -20.22
CA ASP A 146 16.23 -7.62 -18.92
C ASP A 146 15.46 -6.65 -18.02
N PHE A 147 15.11 -5.45 -18.52
CA PHE A 147 14.42 -4.41 -17.75
C PHE A 147 13.11 -4.90 -17.15
N ASP A 148 13.10 -5.05 -15.84
CA ASP A 148 11.93 -5.48 -15.07
C ASP A 148 11.73 -4.69 -13.77
N ASP A 149 12.43 -3.55 -13.66
CA ASP A 149 12.24 -2.59 -12.59
C ASP A 149 10.80 -2.09 -12.55
N ILE A 150 10.32 -1.86 -11.32
CA ILE A 150 9.00 -1.29 -11.07
C ILE A 150 9.23 0.07 -10.45
N LEU A 151 8.81 1.11 -11.16
CA LEU A 151 8.98 2.51 -10.76
C LEU A 151 7.64 3.18 -10.53
N VAL A 152 7.55 3.92 -9.42
CA VAL A 152 6.47 4.87 -9.15
C VAL A 152 7.11 6.22 -8.83
N TYR A 153 6.58 7.30 -9.40
CA TYR A 153 7.05 8.66 -9.12
C TYR A 153 5.92 9.55 -8.59
N ILE A 154 6.34 10.65 -7.97
CA ILE A 154 5.52 11.71 -7.44
C ILE A 154 6.02 13.01 -8.08
N SER A 155 5.17 13.63 -8.88
CA SER A 155 5.47 14.89 -9.55
C SER A 155 5.13 16.12 -8.68
N GLU A 156 5.72 17.26 -9.01
CA GLU A 156 5.39 18.56 -8.42
C GLU A 156 3.89 18.86 -8.56
N LEU A 157 3.27 18.47 -9.67
CA LEU A 157 1.83 18.62 -9.88
C LEU A 157 1.02 17.82 -8.86
N GLU A 158 1.43 16.59 -8.51
CA GLU A 158 0.73 15.77 -7.52
C GLU A 158 0.90 16.31 -6.10
N LEU A 159 2.08 16.85 -5.79
CA LEU A 159 2.38 17.51 -4.51
C LEU A 159 1.63 18.84 -4.35
N THR A 160 1.45 19.59 -5.44
CA THR A 160 0.76 20.89 -5.42
C THR A 160 -0.76 20.75 -5.59
N ALA A 161 -1.25 19.75 -6.34
CA ALA A 161 -2.67 19.43 -6.48
C ALA A 161 -3.31 18.94 -5.18
N THR A 162 -2.51 18.39 -4.25
CA THR A 162 -2.94 18.06 -2.89
C THR A 162 -3.01 19.28 -1.95
N GLY A 163 -2.80 20.50 -2.46
CA GLY A 163 -2.99 21.75 -1.72
C GLY A 163 -1.73 22.32 -1.08
N ALA A 164 -0.53 21.92 -1.51
CA ALA A 164 0.73 22.48 -1.01
C ALA A 164 1.05 23.91 -1.51
N GLY A 165 0.05 24.65 -1.97
CA GLY A 165 0.14 26.08 -2.27
C GLY A 165 -0.66 26.98 -1.32
N GLY A 166 -1.37 26.43 -0.34
CA GLY A 166 -2.13 27.28 0.59
C GLY A 166 -2.93 26.48 1.62
N GLY A 167 -2.52 26.59 2.89
CA GLY A 167 -3.41 26.40 4.03
C GLY A 167 -4.15 25.05 4.13
N GLY A 168 -3.53 23.94 3.70
CA GLY A 168 -4.04 22.61 4.05
C GLY A 168 -4.03 22.44 5.58
N THR A 169 -5.17 22.09 6.17
CA THR A 169 -5.27 21.94 7.63
C THR A 169 -4.48 20.71 8.05
N THR A 170 -3.35 20.89 8.75
CA THR A 170 -2.66 19.78 9.42
C THR A 170 -3.61 19.18 10.46
N CYS A 171 -4.14 18.00 10.16
CA CYS A 171 -5.07 17.33 11.07
C CYS A 171 -4.32 16.86 12.31
N THR A 172 -4.58 17.49 13.45
CA THR A 172 -4.13 16.99 14.76
C THR A 172 -5.02 15.85 15.27
N SER A 173 -6.22 15.72 14.70
CA SER A 173 -7.10 14.57 14.86
C SER A 173 -8.09 14.49 13.69
N PHE A 174 -8.68 13.31 13.49
CA PHE A 174 -9.68 13.04 12.47
C PHE A 174 -11.05 12.79 13.06
N THR A 175 -12.07 13.14 12.26
CA THR A 175 -13.45 12.68 12.41
C THR A 175 -13.75 11.65 11.33
N LEU A 176 -14.10 10.43 11.73
CA LEU A 176 -14.56 9.38 10.84
C LEU A 176 -16.10 9.30 10.87
N VAL A 177 -16.74 9.38 9.71
CA VAL A 177 -18.15 9.05 9.50
C VAL A 177 -18.20 7.78 8.66
N LEU A 178 -18.59 6.67 9.27
CA LEU A 178 -18.66 5.37 8.60
C LEU A 178 -20.11 4.92 8.46
N THR A 179 -20.54 4.68 7.23
CA THR A 179 -21.84 4.10 6.90
C THR A 179 -21.71 2.61 6.57
N ASN A 180 -22.27 1.73 7.41
CA ASN A 180 -22.31 0.31 7.12
C ASN A 180 -23.49 -0.02 6.20
N ARG A 181 -23.23 -0.28 4.91
CA ARG A 181 -24.20 -0.74 3.90
C ARG A 181 -24.16 -2.26 3.67
N SER A 182 -23.35 -3.00 4.42
CA SER A 182 -23.30 -4.45 4.32
C SER A 182 -24.56 -5.11 4.91
N SER A 183 -24.73 -6.40 4.62
CA SER A 183 -25.84 -7.21 5.13
C SER A 183 -25.74 -7.57 6.62
N ALA A 184 -24.60 -7.29 7.26
CA ALA A 184 -24.29 -7.69 8.63
C ALA A 184 -23.89 -6.50 9.52
N ASN A 185 -23.90 -6.73 10.84
CA ASN A 185 -23.26 -5.79 11.76
C ASN A 185 -21.74 -5.94 11.65
N ILE A 186 -21.02 -4.84 11.83
CA ILE A 186 -19.56 -4.82 11.89
C ILE A 186 -19.09 -4.27 13.22
N TRP A 187 -17.84 -4.54 13.56
CA TRP A 187 -17.13 -3.98 14.70
C TRP A 187 -15.89 -3.27 14.19
N ILE A 188 -15.62 -2.08 14.70
CA ILE A 188 -14.44 -1.33 14.29
C ILE A 188 -13.55 -0.99 15.47
N LYS A 189 -12.25 -0.89 15.20
CA LYS A 189 -11.22 -0.56 16.18
C LYS A 189 -10.16 0.33 15.52
N SER A 190 -9.65 1.30 16.28
CA SER A 190 -8.46 2.08 15.91
C SER A 190 -7.20 1.43 16.49
N VAL A 191 -6.06 1.58 15.81
CA VAL A 191 -4.75 1.09 16.25
C VAL A 191 -3.67 2.08 15.76
N PRO A 192 -2.67 2.48 16.57
CA PRO A 192 -2.37 1.98 17.91
C PRO A 192 -3.25 2.55 19.03
N SER A 193 -3.91 3.69 18.83
CA SER A 193 -4.76 4.24 19.90
C SER A 193 -6.04 3.43 20.08
N THR A 194 -6.64 3.45 21.27
CA THR A 194 -7.94 2.81 21.53
C THR A 194 -9.11 3.80 21.48
N THR A 195 -8.98 4.91 20.73
CA THR A 195 -10.05 5.92 20.56
C THR A 195 -11.36 5.27 20.08
N ILE A 196 -11.24 4.30 19.16
CA ILE A 196 -12.33 3.39 18.82
C ILE A 196 -11.95 2.00 19.32
N ASN A 197 -12.70 1.49 20.29
CA ASN A 197 -12.45 0.15 20.83
C ASN A 197 -13.64 -0.77 20.55
N CYS A 198 -13.49 -1.62 19.54
CA CYS A 198 -14.46 -2.65 19.15
C CYS A 198 -15.92 -2.22 19.20
N THR A 199 -16.19 -1.08 18.58
CA THR A 199 -17.52 -0.48 18.57
C THR A 199 -18.34 -1.08 17.44
N ARG A 200 -19.57 -1.52 17.76
CA ARG A 200 -20.48 -2.12 16.79
C ARG A 200 -21.20 -1.07 15.96
N ILE A 201 -21.10 -1.21 14.63
CA ILE A 201 -21.91 -0.45 13.67
C ILE A 201 -22.92 -1.41 13.05
N ARG A 202 -24.21 -1.16 13.30
CA ARG A 202 -25.28 -2.04 12.80
C ARG A 202 -25.44 -1.91 11.29
N ARG A 203 -26.02 -2.93 10.65
CA ARG A 203 -26.38 -2.87 9.22
C ARG A 203 -27.23 -1.63 8.92
N ASN A 204 -26.97 -0.98 7.78
CA ASN A 204 -27.62 0.25 7.31
C ASN A 204 -27.60 1.39 8.34
N ARG A 205 -26.53 1.51 9.12
CA ARG A 205 -26.35 2.61 10.07
C ARG A 205 -25.04 3.33 9.82
N THR A 206 -25.09 4.63 10.03
CA THR A 206 -23.94 5.53 10.08
C THR A 206 -23.51 5.72 11.53
N SER A 207 -22.21 5.80 11.76
CA SER A 207 -21.63 6.12 13.06
C SER A 207 -20.48 7.09 12.88
N THR A 208 -20.38 8.04 13.80
CA THR A 208 -19.37 9.10 13.79
C THR A 208 -18.44 8.93 14.97
N PHE A 209 -17.14 9.05 14.71
CA PHE A 209 -16.06 8.93 15.67
C PHE A 209 -15.16 10.13 15.52
N THR A 210 -14.75 10.75 16.64
CA THR A 210 -13.95 11.96 16.65
C THR A 210 -12.66 11.75 17.43
N ASN A 211 -11.75 12.72 17.34
CA ASN A 211 -10.47 12.72 18.06
C ASN A 211 -9.59 11.50 17.74
N ILE A 212 -9.69 10.95 16.52
CA ILE A 212 -8.85 9.83 16.10
C ILE A 212 -7.47 10.38 15.74
N PRO A 213 -6.38 9.89 16.36
CA PRO A 213 -5.03 10.34 16.05
C PRO A 213 -4.65 10.13 14.57
N PRO A 214 -3.81 11.00 13.99
CA PRO A 214 -3.42 10.89 12.58
C PRO A 214 -2.67 9.63 12.18
N GLY A 215 -1.97 8.99 13.14
CA GLY A 215 -1.25 7.74 12.93
C GLY A 215 -2.08 6.48 13.15
N ASP A 216 -3.40 6.61 13.40
CA ASP A 216 -4.26 5.46 13.62
C ASP A 216 -4.79 4.86 12.31
N GLU A 217 -4.67 3.53 12.20
CA GLU A 217 -5.39 2.71 11.25
C GLU A 217 -6.75 2.28 11.82
N ILE A 218 -7.75 2.19 10.95
CA ILE A 218 -9.08 1.70 11.26
C ILE A 218 -9.22 0.28 10.74
N TYR A 219 -9.54 -0.65 11.64
CA TYR A 219 -9.77 -2.06 11.35
C TYR A 219 -11.27 -2.37 11.43
N ILE A 220 -11.77 -3.15 10.48
CA ILE A 220 -13.18 -3.59 10.41
C ILE A 220 -13.25 -5.10 10.62
N PHE A 221 -14.16 -5.56 11.49
CA PHE A 221 -14.36 -6.96 11.83
C PHE A 221 -15.84 -7.36 11.69
N ASN A 222 -16.10 -8.65 11.48
CA ASN A 222 -17.45 -9.24 11.49
C ASN A 222 -17.90 -9.75 12.87
N SER A 223 -17.05 -9.64 13.90
CA SER A 223 -17.32 -10.17 15.24
C SER A 223 -16.67 -9.32 16.32
N SER A 224 -17.35 -9.19 17.46
CA SER A 224 -16.79 -8.53 18.65
C SER A 224 -15.56 -9.25 19.21
N THR A 225 -15.54 -10.58 19.14
CA THR A 225 -14.46 -11.39 19.69
C THR A 225 -13.19 -11.22 18.86
N LEU A 226 -13.30 -11.33 17.54
CA LEU A 226 -12.18 -11.13 16.62
C LEU A 226 -11.61 -9.72 16.72
N CYS A 227 -12.49 -8.72 16.81
CA CYS A 227 -12.08 -7.34 17.05
C CYS A 227 -11.28 -7.19 18.36
N SER A 228 -11.79 -7.76 19.45
CA SER A 228 -11.17 -7.61 20.78
C SER A 228 -9.76 -8.19 20.80
N TRP A 229 -9.56 -9.28 20.08
CA TRP A 229 -8.29 -9.98 19.95
C TRP A 229 -7.40 -9.35 18.87
N GLY A 230 -7.95 -8.48 18.01
CA GLY A 230 -7.23 -7.84 16.91
C GLY A 230 -6.75 -8.83 15.86
N ILE A 231 -7.56 -9.84 15.54
CA ILE A 231 -7.21 -10.90 14.59
C ILE A 231 -8.30 -11.05 13.53
N ALA A 232 -7.90 -11.41 12.30
CA ALA A 232 -8.80 -11.71 11.18
C ALA A 232 -9.79 -10.57 10.88
N GLU A 233 -9.26 -9.36 10.69
CA GLU A 233 -10.01 -8.23 10.14
C GLU A 233 -10.52 -8.51 8.73
N LEU A 234 -11.65 -7.91 8.38
CA LEU A 234 -12.20 -7.92 7.03
C LEU A 234 -11.48 -6.91 6.13
N TYR A 235 -11.10 -5.77 6.70
CA TYR A 235 -10.53 -4.65 5.98
C TYR A 235 -9.84 -3.69 6.94
N LYS A 236 -8.83 -2.96 6.45
CA LYS A 236 -8.19 -1.88 7.19
C LYS A 236 -7.82 -0.71 6.27
N PHE A 237 -7.75 0.48 6.84
CA PHE A 237 -7.35 1.69 6.11
C PHE A 237 -6.82 2.77 7.05
N SER A 238 -5.95 3.64 6.55
CA SER A 238 -5.57 4.88 7.22
C SER A 238 -6.59 5.97 6.92
N LEU A 239 -6.86 6.85 7.89
CA LEU A 239 -7.75 8.01 7.66
C LEU A 239 -7.11 9.05 6.72
N SER A 240 -5.78 9.19 6.77
CA SER A 240 -5.06 10.12 5.89
C SER A 240 -5.17 9.75 4.41
N SER A 241 -5.16 8.46 4.09
CA SER A 241 -5.21 7.98 2.70
C SER A 241 -6.58 8.11 2.04
N VAL A 242 -7.63 8.34 2.83
CA VAL A 242 -9.02 8.47 2.33
C VAL A 242 -9.65 9.83 2.61
N ASN A 243 -8.87 10.79 3.13
CA ASN A 243 -9.32 12.15 3.44
C ASN A 243 -9.36 13.02 2.17
N GLN A 244 -10.33 12.77 1.30
CA GLN A 244 -10.42 13.42 -0.03
C GLN A 244 -10.54 14.95 0.01
N GLY A 245 -10.98 15.53 1.13
CA GLY A 245 -11.17 16.97 1.28
C GLY A 245 -10.06 17.72 2.02
N ASN A 246 -9.05 17.01 2.56
CA ASN A 246 -8.04 17.61 3.44
C ASN A 246 -8.63 18.44 4.60
N ASP A 247 -9.83 18.07 5.09
CA ASP A 247 -10.61 18.82 6.09
C ASP A 247 -10.70 18.10 7.45
N CYS A 248 -9.91 17.04 7.63
CA CYS A 248 -9.88 16.18 8.79
C CYS A 248 -11.18 15.41 9.04
N LYS A 249 -12.07 15.34 8.03
CA LYS A 249 -13.35 14.63 8.09
C LYS A 249 -13.40 13.57 6.99
N VAL A 250 -13.24 12.32 7.40
CA VAL A 250 -13.28 11.16 6.52
C VAL A 250 -14.68 10.59 6.49
N CYS A 251 -15.29 10.51 5.32
CA CYS A 251 -16.61 9.90 5.12
C CYS A 251 -16.50 8.71 4.18
N VAL A 252 -16.89 7.54 4.67
CA VAL A 252 -16.74 6.28 3.95
C VAL A 252 -17.97 5.38 4.10
N ILE A 253 -18.23 4.61 3.05
CA ILE A 253 -19.23 3.54 3.04
C ILE A 253 -18.53 2.21 3.05
N TRP A 254 -18.91 1.34 3.98
CA TRP A 254 -18.56 -0.08 3.97
C TRP A 254 -19.64 -0.89 3.24
N ASN A 255 -19.28 -1.51 2.11
CA ASN A 255 -20.22 -2.30 1.30
C ASN A 255 -20.26 -3.80 1.65
N GLY A 256 -19.35 -4.27 2.52
CA GLY A 256 -19.18 -5.69 2.87
C GLY A 256 -17.88 -6.32 2.36
N VAL A 257 -17.18 -5.65 1.45
CA VAL A 257 -15.94 -6.12 0.83
C VAL A 257 -14.85 -5.04 0.89
N SER A 258 -15.21 -3.80 0.59
CA SER A 258 -14.30 -2.65 0.56
C SER A 258 -14.98 -1.39 1.10
N ILE A 259 -14.15 -0.37 1.33
CA ILE A 259 -14.64 1.00 1.56
C ILE A 259 -14.71 1.76 0.24
N SER A 260 -15.69 2.65 0.12
CA SER A 260 -15.73 3.69 -0.90
C SER A 260 -15.87 5.04 -0.22
N ALA A 261 -15.38 6.10 -0.86
CA ALA A 261 -15.62 7.45 -0.39
C ALA A 261 -17.12 7.77 -0.39
N ASP A 262 -17.54 8.56 0.59
CA ASP A 262 -18.88 9.10 0.73
C ASP A 262 -18.82 10.60 0.92
N THR A 263 -19.91 11.29 0.60
CA THR A 263 -20.07 12.69 0.93
C THR A 263 -20.42 12.84 2.40
N CYS A 264 -19.71 13.72 3.10
CA CYS A 264 -19.98 14.06 4.49
C CYS A 264 -21.26 14.88 4.66
N VAL A 265 -22.41 14.35 4.25
CA VAL A 265 -23.70 15.01 4.43
C VAL A 265 -24.00 15.01 5.93
N SER A 266 -23.96 16.19 6.54
CA SER A 266 -24.50 16.40 7.88
C SER A 266 -26.00 16.03 7.85
N PRO A 267 -26.53 15.28 8.83
CA PRO A 267 -27.98 15.21 9.00
C PRO A 267 -28.57 16.60 9.28
#